data_AF-G8T7Q2-F1
#
_entry.id   AF-G8T7Q2-F1
#
_cell.length_a   1.000
_cell.length_b   1.000
_cell.length_c   1.000
_cell.angle_alpha   90.00
_cell.angle_beta   90.00
_cell.angle_gamma   90.00
#
_symmetry.space_group_name_H-M   'P 1'
#
loop_
_entity.id
_entity.type
_entity.pdbx_description
1 polymer ?
#
loop_
_entity_poly.entity_id
_entity_poly.type
_entity_poly.pdbx_seq_one_letter_code
_entity_poly.pdbx_strand_id
1 'polypeptide(L)'
;MKLYVLLALPVITVLFACKNSSDAKAVETAHKDSATVTKPKQPFEGVAFASKMDLACGMMLSAGVTDTAHYKDKIYGFCSKECKEDFLKTPEAFLASKYRK
;
A
#
# COMPACT_ATOMS: atom_id res chain seq x y z
N MET A 1 51.44 -17.23 -7.09
CA MET A 1 51.48 -16.96 -8.54
C MET A 1 50.70 -15.68 -8.78
N LYS A 2 51.43 -14.58 -9.04
CA LYS A 2 50.88 -13.27 -9.42
C LYS A 2 51.12 -13.12 -10.93
N LEU A 3 50.07 -12.95 -11.71
CA LEU A 3 50.07 -12.66 -13.17
C LEU A 3 48.59 -12.53 -13.55
N TYR A 4 47.98 -11.45 -14.04
CA TYR A 4 48.35 -10.26 -14.83
C TYR A 4 47.39 -9.14 -14.34
N VAL A 5 47.69 -7.86 -14.07
CA VAL A 5 48.42 -6.78 -14.75
C VAL A 5 47.87 -6.39 -16.12
N LEU A 6 47.08 -5.31 -16.08
CA LEU A 6 46.95 -4.17 -17.03
C LEU A 6 45.91 -4.17 -18.17
N LEU A 7 45.19 -3.02 -18.20
CA LEU A 7 44.64 -2.27 -19.34
C LEU A 7 43.46 -2.91 -20.08
N ALA A 8 42.30 -2.27 -20.26
CA ALA A 8 42.05 -0.84 -20.44
C ALA A 8 40.58 -0.46 -20.11
N LEU A 9 40.41 0.68 -19.42
CA LEU A 9 39.28 1.58 -19.65
C LEU A 9 39.53 2.29 -20.99
N PRO A 10 38.50 2.52 -21.82
CA PRO A 10 37.78 3.79 -21.68
C PRO A 10 36.28 3.76 -21.99
N VAL A 11 35.55 4.57 -21.23
CA VAL A 11 34.58 5.56 -21.72
C VAL A 11 33.45 5.02 -22.60
N ILE A 12 32.30 4.77 -21.98
CA ILE A 12 31.01 5.00 -22.64
C ILE A 12 30.29 6.08 -21.82
N THR A 13 30.59 7.33 -22.15
CA THR A 13 29.71 8.46 -21.86
C THR A 13 28.43 8.27 -22.66
N VAL A 14 27.41 7.67 -22.06
CA VAL A 14 26.06 7.81 -22.59
C VAL A 14 25.51 9.14 -22.07
N LEU A 15 25.53 10.15 -22.93
CA LEU A 15 24.65 11.31 -22.83
C LEU A 15 23.21 10.82 -23.01
N PHE A 16 22.56 10.42 -21.92
CA PHE A 16 21.10 10.30 -21.89
C PHE A 16 20.51 11.71 -21.79
N ALA A 17 20.38 12.36 -22.94
CA ALA A 17 19.56 13.55 -23.10
C ALA A 17 18.09 13.15 -23.11
N CYS A 18 17.47 13.03 -21.94
CA CYS A 18 16.01 13.08 -21.81
C CYS A 18 15.60 14.50 -21.40
N LYS A 19 15.48 15.37 -22.40
CA LYS A 19 14.66 16.58 -22.29
C LYS A 19 13.22 16.18 -22.60
N ASN A 20 12.48 15.76 -21.57
CA ASN A 20 11.03 15.69 -21.63
C ASN A 20 10.46 16.46 -20.44
N SER A 21 10.28 17.76 -20.66
CA SER A 21 9.32 18.56 -19.89
C SER A 21 7.93 18.11 -20.32
N SER A 22 7.38 17.13 -19.61
CA SER A 22 5.93 16.90 -19.55
C SER A 22 5.63 16.29 -18.20
N ASP A 23 5.11 17.16 -17.33
CA ASP A 23 4.12 16.82 -16.31
C ASP A 23 4.55 15.79 -15.27
N ALA A 24 5.31 16.27 -14.30
CA ALA A 24 5.03 15.91 -12.91
C ALA A 24 3.60 16.38 -12.61
N LYS A 25 2.61 15.55 -12.95
CA LYS A 25 1.32 15.54 -12.29
C LYS A 25 1.56 15.06 -10.86
N ALA A 26 2.17 15.93 -10.06
CA ALA A 26 1.90 15.99 -8.65
C ALA A 26 0.37 16.10 -8.54
N VAL A 27 -0.19 15.15 -7.81
CA VAL A 27 -1.60 15.01 -7.56
C VAL A 27 -2.10 16.29 -6.90
N GLU A 28 -2.56 17.22 -7.72
CA GLU A 28 -3.66 18.10 -7.39
C GLU A 28 -4.91 17.23 -7.43
N THR A 29 -5.22 16.57 -6.32
CA THR A 29 -6.59 16.62 -5.86
C THR A 29 -6.66 17.77 -4.89
N ALA A 30 -6.92 18.95 -5.45
CA ALA A 30 -7.63 19.98 -4.75
C ALA A 30 -8.83 19.34 -4.04
N HIS A 31 -8.80 19.32 -2.71
CA HIS A 31 -10.02 19.25 -1.92
C HIS A 31 -10.18 20.60 -1.21
N LYS A 32 -10.37 21.64 -2.03
CA LYS A 32 -11.28 22.71 -1.66
C LYS A 32 -12.58 22.42 -2.38
N ASP A 33 -13.49 21.75 -1.70
CA ASP A 33 -14.90 22.13 -1.78
C ASP A 33 -15.54 21.90 -0.43
N SER A 34 -15.87 23.04 0.18
CA SER A 34 -16.79 23.15 1.29
C SER A 34 -18.19 22.77 0.82
N ALA A 35 -18.93 22.11 1.71
CA ALA A 35 -20.38 22.00 1.71
C ALA A 35 -21.03 21.21 0.56
N THR A 36 -20.85 19.89 0.57
CA THR A 36 -22.01 18.98 0.50
C THR A 36 -21.68 17.76 1.34
N VAL A 37 -22.48 17.51 2.38
CA VAL A 37 -22.40 16.28 3.20
C VAL A 37 -22.89 15.13 2.33
N THR A 38 -22.05 14.68 1.40
CA THR A 38 -22.23 13.43 0.67
C THR A 38 -21.20 12.49 1.24
N LYS A 39 -21.64 11.64 2.18
CA LYS A 39 -20.87 10.54 2.78
C LYS A 39 -20.00 9.91 1.68
N PRO A 40 -18.65 9.90 1.80
CA PRO A 40 -17.79 9.29 0.80
C PRO A 40 -18.23 7.84 0.67
N LYS A 41 -18.71 7.46 -0.51
CA LYS A 41 -19.09 6.09 -0.84
C LYS A 41 -17.85 5.24 -0.57
N GLN A 42 -17.87 4.49 0.52
CA GLN A 42 -16.69 3.75 0.93
C GLN A 42 -16.46 2.69 -0.15
N PRO A 43 -15.22 2.51 -0.66
CA PRO A 43 -14.95 1.58 -1.76
C PRO A 43 -15.33 0.12 -1.46
N PHE A 44 -15.63 -0.19 -0.19
CA PHE A 44 -16.01 -1.51 0.29
C PHE A 44 -17.38 -1.52 1.00
N GLU A 45 -18.24 -0.54 0.72
CA GLU A 45 -19.58 -0.47 1.29
C GLU A 45 -20.42 -1.67 0.80
N GLY A 46 -20.88 -2.51 1.73
CA GLY A 46 -21.62 -3.75 1.44
C GLY A 46 -20.78 -5.03 1.45
N VAL A 47 -19.47 -4.95 1.70
CA VAL A 47 -18.62 -6.14 1.89
C VAL A 47 -18.81 -6.71 3.29
N ALA A 48 -19.10 -8.00 3.38
CA ALA A 48 -19.19 -8.73 4.64
C ALA A 48 -17.78 -9.13 5.12
N PHE A 49 -17.15 -8.25 5.90
CA PHE A 49 -15.86 -8.54 6.51
C PHE A 49 -16.00 -9.57 7.64
N ALA A 50 -15.02 -10.47 7.75
CA ALA A 50 -14.93 -11.43 8.85
C ALA A 50 -14.53 -10.80 10.19
N SER A 51 -14.13 -9.53 10.17
CA SER A 51 -13.71 -8.74 11.32
C SER A 51 -14.32 -7.34 11.26
N LYS A 52 -14.55 -6.72 12.43
CA LYS A 52 -14.97 -5.30 12.53
C LYS A 52 -13.78 -4.34 12.64
N MET A 53 -12.60 -4.86 12.96
CA MET A 53 -11.35 -4.09 13.06
C MET A 53 -10.30 -4.63 12.09
N ASP A 54 -9.35 -3.78 11.75
CA ASP A 54 -8.08 -4.15 11.15
C ASP A 54 -7.29 -5.00 12.16
N LEU A 55 -6.91 -6.22 11.76
CA LEU A 55 -6.21 -7.15 12.65
C LEU A 55 -4.73 -6.77 12.85
N ALA A 56 -4.14 -5.98 11.96
CA ALA A 56 -2.75 -5.54 12.06
C ALA A 56 -2.58 -4.38 13.04
N CYS A 57 -3.42 -3.35 12.93
CA CYS A 57 -3.30 -2.13 13.76
C CYS A 57 -4.39 -1.97 14.84
N GLY A 58 -5.50 -2.72 14.76
CA GLY A 58 -6.61 -2.62 15.71
C GLY A 58 -7.60 -1.48 15.43
N MET A 59 -7.45 -0.73 14.33
CA MET A 59 -8.41 0.32 13.98
C MET A 59 -9.75 -0.25 13.50
N MET A 60 -10.83 0.48 13.77
CA MET A 60 -12.17 0.12 13.34
C MET A 60 -12.32 0.28 11.83
N LEU A 61 -12.84 -0.73 11.15
CA LEU A 61 -13.05 -0.67 9.70
C LEU A 61 -14.11 0.37 9.30
N SER A 62 -14.98 0.79 10.23
CA SER A 62 -15.91 1.90 10.00
C SER A 62 -15.24 3.27 9.94
N ALA A 63 -13.98 3.42 10.36
CA ALA A 63 -13.20 4.65 10.15
C ALA A 63 -12.73 4.78 8.69
N GLY A 64 -12.65 3.66 7.97
CA GLY A 64 -12.23 3.60 6.57
C GLY A 64 -11.48 2.31 6.28
N VAL A 65 -11.78 1.72 5.13
CA VAL A 65 -11.05 0.57 4.60
C VAL A 65 -10.36 1.02 3.32
N THR A 66 -9.04 0.84 3.27
CA THR A 66 -8.22 1.20 2.11
C THR A 66 -7.93 -0.03 1.25
N ASP A 67 -7.80 -1.21 1.87
CA ASP A 67 -7.44 -2.43 1.17
C ASP A 67 -8.09 -3.66 1.83
N THR A 68 -8.16 -4.78 1.11
CA THR A 68 -8.77 -6.02 1.59
C THR A 68 -7.93 -7.24 1.21
N ALA A 69 -8.03 -8.31 2.00
CA ALA A 69 -7.41 -9.60 1.67
C ALA A 69 -8.40 -10.75 1.88
N HIS A 70 -8.32 -11.74 0.99
CA HIS A 70 -9.07 -12.98 1.11
C HIS A 70 -8.19 -14.03 1.78
N TYR A 71 -8.69 -14.67 2.83
CA TYR A 71 -7.98 -15.72 3.55
C TYR A 71 -8.95 -16.69 4.23
N LYS A 72 -8.79 -18.00 4.02
CA LYS A 72 -9.69 -19.04 4.57
C LYS A 72 -11.18 -18.77 4.28
N ASP A 73 -11.50 -18.48 3.01
CA ASP A 73 -12.86 -18.15 2.52
C ASP A 73 -13.52 -16.94 3.20
N LYS A 74 -12.69 -16.07 3.80
CA LYS A 74 -13.11 -14.88 4.52
C LYS A 74 -12.43 -13.65 3.95
N ILE A 75 -13.14 -12.52 3.97
CA ILE A 75 -12.62 -11.22 3.54
C ILE A 75 -12.24 -10.41 4.78
N TYR A 76 -11.03 -9.90 4.82
CA TYR A 76 -10.51 -9.02 5.86
C TYR A 76 -10.25 -7.64 5.29
N GLY A 77 -10.69 -6.60 5.99
CA GLY A 77 -10.41 -5.20 5.63
C GLY A 77 -9.21 -4.65 6.40
N PHE A 78 -8.50 -3.72 5.78
CA PHE A 78 -7.32 -3.06 6.32
C PHE A 78 -7.39 -1.55 6.10
N CYS A 79 -6.93 -0.79 7.09
CA CYS A 79 -6.88 0.67 7.03
C CYS A 79 -5.80 1.18 6.07
N SER A 80 -4.76 0.38 5.80
CA SER A 80 -3.66 0.71 4.91
C SER A 80 -3.14 -0.55 4.19
N LYS A 81 -2.43 -0.32 3.08
CA LYS A 81 -1.75 -1.39 2.34
C LYS A 81 -0.72 -2.11 3.21
N GLU A 82 0.01 -1.38 4.06
CA GLU A 82 0.99 -1.95 4.99
C GLU A 82 0.34 -2.90 5.99
N CYS A 83 -0.84 -2.56 6.54
CA CYS A 83 -1.58 -3.45 7.44
C CYS A 83 -1.97 -4.76 6.77
N LYS A 84 -2.36 -4.71 5.48
CA LYS A 84 -2.60 -5.92 4.68
C LYS A 84 -1.31 -6.73 4.50
N GLU A 85 -0.21 -6.08 4.15
CA GLU A 85 1.07 -6.75 3.93
C GLU A 85 1.58 -7.43 5.21
N ASP A 86 1.44 -6.79 6.36
CA ASP A 86 1.76 -7.38 7.66
C ASP A 86 0.86 -8.58 7.97
N PHE A 87 -0.46 -8.45 7.75
CA PHE A 87 -1.37 -9.57 7.90
C PHE A 87 -0.99 -10.76 7.01
N LEU A 88 -0.58 -10.53 5.76
CA LEU A 88 -0.20 -11.60 4.83
C LEU A 88 1.11 -12.31 5.22
N LYS A 89 2.01 -11.66 5.97
CA LYS A 89 3.24 -12.31 6.47
C LYS A 89 2.93 -13.39 7.51
N THR A 90 2.00 -13.11 8.43
CA THR A 90 1.68 -14.00 9.56
C THR A 90 0.18 -14.06 9.88
N PRO A 91 -0.68 -14.44 8.92
CA PRO A 91 -2.14 -14.30 9.06
C PRO A 91 -2.71 -15.10 10.23
N GLU A 92 -2.11 -16.26 10.54
CA GLU A 92 -2.56 -17.08 11.66
C GLU A 92 -2.31 -16.42 13.03
N ALA A 93 -1.21 -15.68 13.18
CA ALA A 93 -0.90 -14.97 14.42
C ALA A 93 -1.93 -13.86 14.67
N PHE A 94 -2.26 -13.08 13.63
CA PHE A 94 -3.28 -12.03 13.70
C PHE A 94 -4.69 -12.57 13.96
N LEU A 95 -5.01 -13.78 13.47
CA LEU A 95 -6.29 -14.44 13.72
C LEU A 95 -6.40 -15.08 15.11
N ALA A 96 -5.30 -15.57 15.65
CA ALA A 96 -5.23 -16.10 17.01
C ALA A 96 -5.32 -14.97 18.06
N SER A 97 -4.74 -13.80 17.76
CA SER A 97 -4.91 -12.60 18.57
C SER A 97 -6.27 -11.95 18.24
N LYS A 98 -7.36 -12.46 18.82
CA LYS A 98 -8.71 -11.90 18.62
C LYS A 98 -8.85 -10.49 19.23
N TYR A 99 -8.24 -9.50 18.58
CA TYR A 99 -8.18 -8.09 18.93
C TYR A 99 -7.25 -7.86 20.13
N ARG A 100 -6.07 -7.29 19.87
CA ARG A 100 -5.07 -6.92 20.88
C ARG A 100 -5.78 -6.35 22.10
N LYS A 101 -5.67 -7.10 23.20
CA LYS A 101 -6.26 -6.80 24.51
C LYS A 101 -5.77 -5.46 25.03
#